data_AF-N6WNL5-F1
#
_entry.id   AF-N6WNL5-F1
#
_cell.length_a   1.000
_cell.length_b   1.000
_cell.length_c   1.000
_cell.angle_alpha   90.00
_cell.angle_beta   90.00
_cell.angle_gamma   90.00
#
_symmetry.space_group_name_H-M   'P 1'
#
loop_
_entity.id
_entity.type
_entity.pdbx_description
1 polymer ?
#
loop_
_entity_poly.entity_id
_entity_poly.type
_entity_poly.pdbx_seq_one_letter_code
_entity_poly.pdbx_strand_id
1 'polypeptide(L)'
;MKAFKRSRLMIPAALTAALVASPLAWSHGGPGDWERDRPAMHHDMKDRRAEMQHRFDHMAERLNLTEAQRDQMRDIFRQGMEQRKARFKDMHGGERPHLMTGDPDSSEYKESLQAAADKAAEAARARVEARAEHYRAIYNVLNDEQREIWAKMQAEREEDRKEMRERGWGKGPKGPRHD
;
A
#
# COMPACT_ATOMS: atom_id res chain seq x y z
N MET A 1 -43.51 18.82 -31.71
CA MET A 1 -42.27 18.33 -32.37
C MET A 1 -41.09 19.12 -31.82
N LYS A 2 -40.07 18.42 -31.33
CA LYS A 2 -38.85 18.99 -30.72
C LYS A 2 -37.92 19.53 -31.82
N ALA A 3 -37.31 20.70 -31.60
CA ALA A 3 -36.15 21.14 -32.37
C ALA A 3 -35.13 21.80 -31.41
N PHE A 4 -34.25 20.98 -30.84
CA PHE A 4 -33.10 21.48 -30.07
C PHE A 4 -31.97 21.84 -31.04
N LYS A 5 -31.58 23.12 -31.07
CA LYS A 5 -30.40 23.62 -31.79
C LYS A 5 -29.13 23.10 -31.11
N ARG A 6 -28.27 22.44 -31.89
CA ARG A 6 -26.93 22.00 -31.49
C ARG A 6 -25.94 23.15 -31.67
N SER A 7 -25.47 23.77 -30.59
CA SER A 7 -24.33 24.67 -30.61
C SER A 7 -23.05 23.89 -30.30
N ARG A 8 -22.18 23.75 -31.30
CA ARG A 8 -20.80 23.27 -31.15
C ARG A 8 -19.96 24.44 -30.63
N LEU A 9 -19.40 24.29 -29.44
CA LEU A 9 -18.38 25.21 -28.89
C LEU A 9 -17.12 24.39 -28.61
N MET A 10 -16.06 24.74 -29.32
CA MET A 10 -14.70 24.23 -29.19
C MET A 10 -13.97 24.98 -28.06
N ILE A 11 -13.46 24.21 -27.10
CA ILE A 11 -12.18 24.23 -26.35
C ILE A 11 -11.33 25.55 -26.41
N PRO A 12 -10.76 26.03 -25.28
CA PRO A 12 -9.43 25.54 -24.88
C PRO A 12 -9.35 25.11 -23.40
N ALA A 13 -8.68 23.97 -23.19
CA ALA A 13 -8.27 23.47 -21.89
C ALA A 13 -7.06 24.27 -21.39
N ALA A 14 -7.23 24.99 -20.29
CA ALA A 14 -6.12 25.60 -19.55
C ALA A 14 -5.61 24.60 -18.51
N LEU A 15 -4.54 23.89 -18.84
CA LEU A 15 -3.78 23.03 -17.94
C LEU A 15 -2.84 23.91 -17.10
N THR A 16 -3.32 24.42 -15.96
CA THR A 16 -2.47 25.09 -14.97
C THR A 16 -1.82 24.05 -14.06
N ALA A 17 -0.60 23.64 -14.40
CA ALA A 17 0.26 22.84 -13.52
C ALA A 17 0.87 23.75 -12.44
N ALA A 18 0.26 23.80 -11.26
CA ALA A 18 0.88 24.39 -10.08
C ALA A 18 1.83 23.36 -9.44
N LEU A 19 3.12 23.48 -9.73
CA LEU A 19 4.18 22.73 -9.06
C LEU A 19 4.38 23.29 -7.64
N VAL A 20 3.80 22.62 -6.64
CA VAL A 20 4.11 22.86 -5.23
C VAL A 20 5.48 22.27 -4.93
N ALA A 21 6.48 23.13 -4.80
CA ALA A 21 7.80 22.77 -4.30
C ALA A 21 7.68 22.41 -2.80
N SER A 22 7.74 21.11 -2.49
CA SER A 22 7.97 20.64 -1.12
C SER A 22 9.48 20.61 -0.85
N PRO A 23 9.98 21.13 0.29
CA PRO A 23 11.38 20.98 0.64
C PRO A 23 11.64 19.53 1.04
N LEU A 24 12.35 18.79 0.18
CA LEU A 24 12.96 17.52 0.55
C LEU A 24 14.16 17.83 1.45
N ALA A 25 13.96 17.72 2.76
CA ALA A 25 15.05 17.70 3.73
C ALA A 25 15.79 16.36 3.60
N TRP A 26 16.84 16.33 2.77
CA TRP A 26 17.80 15.24 2.70
C TRP A 26 18.78 15.36 3.88
N SER A 27 18.54 14.59 4.94
CA SER A 27 19.51 14.43 6.03
C SER A 27 20.77 13.76 5.48
N HIS A 28 21.86 14.53 5.42
CA HIS A 28 23.20 14.00 5.21
C HIS A 28 23.62 13.22 6.46
N GLY A 29 23.93 11.92 6.29
CA GLY A 29 24.55 11.10 7.32
C GLY A 29 25.73 10.35 6.71
N GLY A 30 26.95 10.84 6.96
CA GLY A 30 28.18 10.11 6.68
C GLY A 30 28.32 8.85 7.55
N PRO A 31 29.32 7.99 7.29
CA PRO A 31 29.48 6.72 7.99
C PRO A 31 30.04 6.95 9.39
N GLY A 32 29.15 7.15 10.36
CA GLY A 32 29.46 7.04 11.79
C GLY A 32 29.24 5.60 12.28
N ASP A 33 29.89 5.27 13.38
CA ASP A 33 30.19 3.93 13.90
C ASP A 33 29.06 3.29 14.73
N TRP A 34 27.82 3.28 14.24
CA TRP A 34 26.64 2.88 15.04
C TRP A 34 26.48 1.36 15.31
N GLU A 35 27.52 0.54 15.19
CA GLU A 35 27.37 -0.90 14.95
C GLU A 35 27.50 -1.83 16.17
N ARG A 36 27.22 -1.36 17.41
CA ARG A 36 27.37 -2.24 18.59
C ARG A 36 26.15 -2.63 19.42
N ASP A 37 25.03 -1.92 19.40
CA ASP A 37 23.90 -2.27 20.29
C ASP A 37 22.52 -2.04 19.66
N ARG A 38 22.28 -2.62 18.47
CA ARG A 38 20.90 -2.83 18.00
C ARG A 38 20.57 -4.31 18.15
N PRO A 39 19.58 -4.70 18.99
CA PRO A 39 19.10 -6.07 18.97
C PRO A 39 18.59 -6.32 17.56
N ALA A 40 19.25 -7.24 16.85
CA ALA A 40 18.81 -7.69 15.55
C ALA A 40 17.38 -8.24 15.72
N MET A 41 16.39 -7.48 15.27
CA MET A 41 14.99 -7.89 15.26
C MET A 41 14.80 -9.01 14.23
N HIS A 42 15.31 -10.20 14.55
CA HIS A 42 15.01 -11.44 13.85
C HIS A 42 13.59 -11.85 14.26
N HIS A 43 12.57 -11.25 13.65
CA HIS A 43 11.23 -11.82 13.73
C HIS A 43 11.23 -13.17 13.02
N ASP A 44 11.03 -14.23 13.80
CA ASP A 44 11.04 -15.59 13.33
C ASP A 44 9.91 -15.77 12.28
N MET A 45 10.16 -16.50 11.20
CA MET A 45 9.14 -16.74 10.16
C MET A 45 7.90 -17.45 10.75
N LYS A 46 8.08 -18.17 11.86
CA LYS A 46 7.01 -18.82 12.63
C LYS A 46 6.02 -17.82 13.21
N ASP A 47 6.50 -16.68 13.70
CA ASP A 47 5.67 -15.66 14.35
C ASP A 47 4.70 -15.02 13.36
N ARG A 48 5.15 -14.80 12.11
CA ARG A 48 4.30 -14.19 11.08
C ARG A 48 3.15 -15.09 10.63
N ARG A 49 3.34 -16.40 10.62
CA ARG A 49 2.26 -17.34 10.29
C ARG A 49 1.22 -17.40 11.41
N ALA A 50 1.69 -17.47 12.66
CA ALA A 50 0.82 -17.45 13.83
C ALA A 50 0.01 -16.15 13.91
N GLU A 51 0.66 -15.00 13.65
CA GLU A 51 -0.02 -13.70 13.62
C GLU A 51 -1.12 -13.64 12.54
N MET A 52 -0.85 -14.14 11.33
CA MET A 52 -1.86 -14.16 10.28
C MET A 52 -3.03 -15.09 10.60
N GLN A 53 -2.76 -16.23 11.22
CA GLN A 53 -3.80 -17.16 11.64
C GLN A 53 -4.69 -16.53 12.72
N HIS A 54 -4.08 -15.89 13.72
CA HIS A 54 -4.80 -15.15 14.74
C HIS A 54 -5.68 -14.04 14.16
N ARG A 55 -5.17 -13.26 13.18
CA ARG A 55 -5.95 -12.21 12.50
C ARG A 55 -7.16 -12.78 11.74
N PHE A 56 -6.99 -13.95 11.11
CA PHE A 56 -8.08 -14.63 10.42
C PHE A 56 -9.13 -15.13 11.41
N ASP A 57 -8.71 -15.81 12.48
CA ASP A 57 -9.63 -16.38 13.46
C ASP A 57 -10.45 -15.30 14.16
N HIS A 58 -9.83 -14.19 14.57
CA HIS A 58 -10.55 -13.03 15.14
C HIS A 58 -11.57 -12.42 14.15
N MET A 59 -11.26 -12.38 12.86
CA MET A 59 -12.21 -11.90 11.85
C MET A 59 -13.36 -12.88 11.63
N ALA A 60 -13.07 -14.18 11.60
CA ALA A 60 -14.07 -15.22 11.44
C ALA A 60 -15.04 -15.26 12.63
N GLU A 61 -14.53 -15.05 13.84
CA GLU A 61 -15.33 -14.94 15.07
C GLU A 61 -16.22 -13.69 15.05
N ARG A 62 -15.66 -12.51 14.73
CA ARG A 62 -16.43 -11.26 14.63
C ARG A 62 -17.57 -11.33 13.60
N LEU A 63 -17.36 -12.04 12.49
CA LEU A 63 -18.36 -12.25 11.45
C LEU A 63 -19.24 -13.48 11.68
N ASN A 64 -19.01 -14.23 12.76
CA ASN A 64 -19.69 -15.50 13.05
C ASN A 64 -19.80 -16.39 11.79
N LEU A 65 -18.67 -16.61 11.11
CA LEU A 65 -18.65 -17.35 9.84
C LEU A 65 -19.03 -18.82 10.04
N THR A 66 -19.87 -19.35 9.16
CA THR A 66 -20.12 -20.79 9.10
C THR A 66 -18.86 -21.54 8.66
N GLU A 67 -18.77 -22.84 8.94
CA GLU A 67 -17.62 -23.66 8.53
C GLU A 67 -17.36 -23.57 7.02
N ALA A 68 -18.41 -23.67 6.20
CA ALA A 68 -18.31 -23.51 4.75
C ALA A 68 -17.78 -22.13 4.33
N GLN A 69 -18.24 -21.05 4.97
CA GLN A 69 -17.72 -19.71 4.72
C GLN A 69 -16.27 -19.57 5.16
N ARG A 70 -15.87 -20.19 6.29
CA ARG A 70 -14.49 -20.18 6.78
C ARG A 70 -13.54 -20.83 5.78
N ASP A 71 -13.94 -21.94 5.17
CA ASP A 71 -13.12 -22.62 4.16
C ASP A 71 -12.94 -21.77 2.90
N GLN A 72 -14.03 -21.22 2.36
CA GLN A 72 -13.96 -20.29 1.22
C GLN A 72 -13.08 -19.07 1.54
N MET A 73 -13.22 -18.54 2.76
CA MET A 73 -12.43 -17.41 3.21
C MET A 73 -10.94 -17.77 3.30
N ARG A 74 -10.60 -18.93 3.88
CA ARG A 74 -9.21 -19.41 3.95
C ARG A 74 -8.55 -19.47 2.58
N ASP A 75 -9.28 -19.93 1.56
CA ASP A 75 -8.77 -19.99 0.20
C ASP A 75 -8.53 -18.60 -0.40
N ILE A 76 -9.44 -17.65 -0.18
CA ILE A 76 -9.27 -16.24 -0.59
C ILE A 76 -8.03 -15.62 0.07
N PHE A 77 -7.82 -15.86 1.36
CA PHE A 77 -6.64 -15.35 2.08
C PHE A 77 -5.34 -16.01 1.61
N ARG A 78 -5.36 -17.33 1.37
CA ARG A 78 -4.21 -18.08 0.85
C ARG A 78 -3.80 -17.57 -0.54
N GLN A 79 -4.75 -17.42 -1.44
CA GLN A 79 -4.50 -16.89 -2.78
C GLN A 79 -3.96 -15.46 -2.72
N GLY A 80 -4.55 -14.59 -1.89
CA GLY A 80 -4.07 -13.22 -1.69
C GLY A 80 -2.63 -13.16 -1.14
N MET A 81 -2.27 -14.12 -0.28
CA MET A 81 -0.92 -14.26 0.28
C MET A 81 0.09 -14.66 -0.78
N GLU A 82 -0.21 -15.69 -1.58
CA GLU A 82 0.68 -16.14 -2.67
C GLU A 82 0.88 -15.03 -3.71
N GLN A 83 -0.19 -14.33 -4.11
CA GLN A 83 -0.07 -13.17 -5.00
C GLN A 83 0.81 -12.06 -4.40
N ARG A 84 0.67 -11.78 -3.10
CA ARG A 84 1.50 -10.80 -2.41
C ARG A 84 2.97 -11.23 -2.38
N LYS A 85 3.23 -12.51 -2.11
CA LYS A 85 4.58 -13.09 -2.09
C LYS A 85 5.23 -13.00 -3.46
N ALA A 86 4.50 -13.31 -4.53
CA ALA A 86 4.97 -13.16 -5.90
C ALA A 86 5.34 -11.71 -6.22
N ARG A 87 4.46 -10.74 -5.92
CA ARG A 87 4.75 -9.30 -6.09
C ARG A 87 5.94 -8.84 -5.25
N PHE A 88 6.08 -9.33 -4.03
CA PHE A 88 7.22 -9.00 -3.17
C PHE A 88 8.53 -9.51 -3.78
N LYS A 89 8.54 -10.74 -4.31
CA LYS A 89 9.71 -11.31 -5.00
C LYS A 89 10.07 -10.50 -6.24
N ASP A 90 9.08 -10.08 -7.02
CA ASP A 90 9.31 -9.24 -8.22
C ASP A 90 9.93 -7.88 -7.86
N MET A 91 9.42 -7.24 -6.80
CA MET A 91 9.95 -5.96 -6.33
C MET A 91 11.33 -6.01 -5.69
N HIS A 92 11.63 -7.08 -4.94
CA HIS A 92 12.90 -7.22 -4.22
C HIS A 92 13.97 -8.01 -4.98
N GLY A 93 13.56 -8.80 -5.97
CA GLY A 93 14.47 -9.56 -6.83
C GLY A 93 14.90 -8.82 -8.09
N GLY A 94 14.23 -7.72 -8.46
CA GLY A 94 14.64 -6.86 -9.57
C GLY A 94 15.70 -5.84 -9.16
N GLU A 95 16.50 -5.39 -10.14
CA GLU A 95 17.38 -4.23 -9.97
C GLU A 95 16.56 -3.00 -9.55
N ARG A 96 16.93 -2.41 -8.43
CA ARG A 96 16.36 -1.13 -8.00
C ARG A 96 16.94 -0.04 -8.90
N PRO A 97 16.12 0.85 -9.47
CA PRO A 97 16.65 1.92 -10.30
C PRO A 97 17.58 2.79 -9.45
N HIS A 98 18.82 2.97 -9.93
CA HIS A 98 19.86 3.73 -9.26
C HIS A 98 19.66 5.24 -9.50
N LEU A 99 18.58 5.79 -8.95
CA LEU A 99 18.16 7.18 -9.18
C LEU A 99 18.97 8.22 -8.38
N MET A 100 19.87 7.78 -7.49
CA MET A 100 20.67 8.67 -6.64
C MET A 100 22.15 8.69 -7.01
N THR A 101 22.47 8.19 -8.19
CA THR A 101 23.83 8.10 -8.73
C THR A 101 23.80 8.46 -10.21
N GLY A 102 24.87 9.06 -10.72
CA GLY A 102 24.96 9.51 -12.12
C GLY A 102 24.73 11.01 -12.28
N ASP A 103 24.72 11.46 -13.53
CA ASP A 103 24.46 12.85 -13.90
C ASP A 103 22.94 13.07 -14.09
N PRO A 104 22.27 13.86 -13.24
CA PRO A 104 20.84 14.12 -13.36
C PRO A 104 20.42 14.86 -14.64
N ASP A 105 21.36 15.53 -15.32
CA ASP A 105 21.08 16.24 -16.57
C ASP A 105 21.21 15.36 -17.82
N SER A 106 21.84 14.18 -17.69
CA SER A 106 22.01 13.22 -18.79
C SER A 106 20.67 12.68 -19.30
N SER A 107 20.63 12.32 -20.58
CA SER A 107 19.50 11.64 -21.22
C SER A 107 19.19 10.30 -20.56
N GLU A 108 20.23 9.54 -20.26
CA GLU A 108 20.20 8.20 -19.70
C GLU A 108 19.59 8.21 -18.29
N TYR A 109 19.94 9.21 -17.47
CA TYR A 109 19.32 9.38 -16.16
C TYR A 109 17.82 9.68 -16.28
N LYS A 110 17.43 10.56 -17.20
CA LYS A 110 16.01 10.92 -17.43
C LYS A 110 15.20 9.72 -17.92
N GLU A 111 15.76 8.89 -18.81
CA GLU A 111 15.14 7.65 -19.27
C GLU A 111 14.99 6.63 -18.14
N SER A 112 16.03 6.44 -17.32
CA SER A 112 15.99 5.56 -16.15
C SER A 112 14.96 6.02 -15.11
N LEU A 113 14.88 7.33 -14.87
CA LEU A 113 13.88 7.93 -13.98
C LEU A 113 12.46 7.69 -14.50
N GLN A 114 12.23 7.90 -15.79
CA GLN A 114 10.92 7.68 -16.42
C GLN A 114 10.51 6.21 -16.31
N ALA A 115 11.40 5.28 -16.66
CA ALA A 115 11.13 3.84 -16.54
C ALA A 115 10.85 3.42 -15.09
N ALA A 116 11.58 3.97 -14.13
CA ALA A 116 11.34 3.74 -12.71
C ALA A 116 9.97 4.26 -12.24
N ALA A 117 9.58 5.45 -12.70
CA ALA A 117 8.29 6.06 -12.39
C ALA A 117 7.13 5.25 -12.98
N ASP A 118 7.25 4.81 -14.24
CA ASP A 118 6.24 4.01 -14.92
C ASP A 118 6.06 2.65 -14.22
N LYS A 119 7.16 1.97 -13.89
CA LYS A 119 7.12 0.72 -13.10
C LYS A 119 6.47 0.91 -11.73
N ALA A 120 6.76 2.02 -11.06
CA ALA A 120 6.14 2.33 -9.77
C ALA A 120 4.63 2.59 -9.90
N ALA A 121 4.21 3.28 -10.95
CA ALA A 121 2.80 3.55 -11.25
C ALA A 121 2.03 2.26 -11.55
N GLU A 122 2.59 1.37 -12.37
CA GLU A 122 2.00 0.05 -12.66
C GLU A 122 1.86 -0.79 -11.39
N ALA A 123 2.92 -0.87 -10.57
CA ALA A 123 2.88 -1.59 -9.31
C ALA A 123 1.83 -0.99 -8.34
N ALA A 124 1.65 0.34 -8.34
CA ALA A 124 0.61 0.99 -7.55
C ALA A 124 -0.81 0.62 -8.02
N ARG A 125 -1.06 0.64 -9.34
CA ARG A 125 -2.34 0.24 -9.94
C ARG A 125 -2.67 -1.22 -9.59
N ALA A 126 -1.74 -2.13 -9.83
CA ALA A 126 -1.92 -3.56 -9.52
C ALA A 126 -2.24 -3.83 -8.04
N ARG A 127 -1.68 -3.02 -7.11
CA ARG A 127 -2.01 -3.13 -5.68
C ARG A 127 -3.45 -2.69 -5.36
N VAL A 128 -3.92 -1.62 -6.01
CA VAL A 128 -5.29 -1.13 -5.81
C VAL A 128 -6.29 -2.14 -6.36
N GLU A 129 -6.05 -2.64 -7.57
CA GLU A 129 -6.88 -3.67 -8.21
C GLU A 129 -6.94 -4.94 -7.37
N ALA A 130 -5.79 -5.50 -6.97
CA ALA A 130 -5.74 -6.69 -6.13
C ALA A 130 -6.47 -6.50 -4.78
N ARG A 131 -6.43 -5.28 -4.22
CA ARG A 131 -7.17 -4.97 -2.99
C ARG A 131 -8.68 -4.96 -3.23
N ALA A 132 -9.13 -4.38 -4.34
CA ALA A 132 -10.54 -4.33 -4.73
C ALA A 132 -11.09 -5.74 -5.02
N GLU A 133 -10.33 -6.57 -5.75
CA GLU A 133 -10.67 -7.96 -6.02
C GLU A 133 -10.78 -8.79 -4.74
N HIS A 134 -9.79 -8.65 -3.85
CA HIS A 134 -9.82 -9.34 -2.56
C HIS A 134 -11.02 -8.92 -1.71
N TYR A 135 -11.34 -7.61 -1.68
CA TYR A 135 -12.53 -7.12 -0.99
C TYR A 135 -13.81 -7.71 -1.59
N ARG A 136 -13.94 -7.73 -2.92
CA ARG A 136 -15.08 -8.30 -3.64
C ARG A 136 -15.23 -9.80 -3.34
N ALA A 137 -14.14 -10.55 -3.33
CA ALA A 137 -14.14 -11.97 -3.03
C ALA A 137 -14.68 -12.23 -1.61
N ILE A 138 -14.20 -11.49 -0.61
CA ILE A 138 -14.72 -11.55 0.77
C ILE A 138 -16.21 -11.22 0.78
N TYR A 139 -16.61 -10.10 0.17
CA TYR A 139 -18.01 -9.63 0.17
C TYR A 139 -18.99 -10.65 -0.40
N ASN A 140 -18.58 -11.41 -1.41
CA ASN A 140 -19.41 -12.46 -2.03
C ASN A 140 -19.65 -13.68 -1.14
N VAL A 141 -18.77 -13.95 -0.17
CA VAL A 141 -18.92 -15.05 0.80
C VAL A 141 -19.87 -14.66 1.93
N LEU A 142 -19.93 -13.38 2.27
CA LEU A 142 -20.72 -12.85 3.37
C LEU A 142 -22.19 -12.67 2.99
N ASN A 143 -23.09 -12.95 3.95
CA ASN A 143 -24.49 -12.57 3.87
C ASN A 143 -24.69 -11.09 4.26
N ASP A 144 -25.93 -10.58 4.19
CA ASP A 144 -26.22 -9.16 4.40
C ASP A 144 -25.87 -8.66 5.81
N GLU A 145 -26.21 -9.42 6.86
CA GLU A 145 -25.87 -9.06 8.24
C GLU A 145 -24.34 -9.02 8.45
N GLN A 146 -23.63 -10.01 7.94
CA GLN A 146 -22.17 -10.08 7.99
C GLN A 146 -21.50 -8.94 7.21
N ARG A 147 -22.11 -8.48 6.11
CA ARG A 147 -21.60 -7.33 5.34
C ARG A 147 -21.70 -6.03 6.13
N GLU A 148 -22.72 -5.85 6.95
CA GLU A 148 -22.81 -4.69 7.84
C GLU A 148 -21.72 -4.71 8.91
N ILE A 149 -21.48 -5.87 9.53
CA ILE A 149 -20.39 -6.04 10.50
C ILE A 149 -19.04 -5.78 9.80
N TRP A 150 -18.86 -6.33 8.61
CA TRP A 150 -17.66 -6.10 7.81
C TRP A 150 -17.44 -4.62 7.48
N ALA A 151 -18.49 -3.88 7.14
CA ALA A 151 -18.41 -2.45 6.89
C ALA A 151 -17.95 -1.67 8.14
N LYS A 152 -18.49 -1.99 9.32
CA LYS A 152 -18.05 -1.42 10.60
C LYS A 152 -16.57 -1.73 10.87
N MET A 153 -16.14 -2.98 10.65
CA MET A 153 -14.74 -3.37 10.76
C MET A 153 -13.81 -2.59 9.81
N GLN A 154 -14.28 -2.23 8.60
CA GLN A 154 -13.47 -1.40 7.69
C GLN A 154 -13.38 0.04 8.18
N ALA A 155 -14.48 0.61 8.69
CA ALA A 155 -14.49 1.96 9.24
C ALA A 155 -13.55 2.08 10.45
N GLU A 156 -13.61 1.14 11.40
CA GLU A 156 -12.69 1.04 12.54
C GLU A 156 -11.22 1.02 12.06
N ARG A 157 -10.89 0.17 11.07
CA ARG A 157 -9.53 0.10 10.52
C ARG A 157 -9.07 1.37 9.81
N GLU A 158 -9.99 2.14 9.25
CA GLU A 158 -9.68 3.42 8.62
C GLU A 158 -9.41 4.50 9.67
N GLU A 159 -10.21 4.51 10.74
CA GLU A 159 -10.01 5.38 11.89
C GLU A 159 -8.69 5.08 12.60
N ASP A 160 -8.40 3.82 12.91
CA ASP A 160 -7.12 3.39 13.50
C ASP A 160 -5.94 3.85 12.64
N ARG A 161 -6.07 3.72 11.31
CA ARG A 161 -5.02 4.14 10.37
C ARG A 161 -4.85 5.66 10.37
N LYS A 162 -5.94 6.41 10.46
CA LYS A 162 -5.90 7.87 10.56
C LYS A 162 -5.23 8.29 11.87
N GLU A 163 -5.64 7.70 12.98
CA GLU A 163 -5.08 7.94 14.30
C GLU A 163 -3.58 7.62 14.34
N MET A 164 -3.14 6.47 13.80
CA MET A 164 -1.72 6.12 13.69
C MET A 164 -0.91 7.15 12.88
N ARG A 165 -1.51 7.70 11.81
CA ARG A 165 -0.87 8.76 11.00
C ARG A 165 -0.76 10.06 11.80
N GLU A 166 -1.78 10.42 12.55
CA GLU A 166 -1.82 11.63 13.40
C GLU A 166 -0.86 11.53 14.58
N ARG A 167 -0.81 10.38 15.26
CA ARG A 167 0.13 10.11 16.36
C ARG A 167 1.58 10.02 15.91
N GLY A 168 1.86 10.04 14.61
CA GLY A 168 3.22 10.04 14.09
C GLY A 168 3.97 8.71 14.27
N TRP A 169 3.28 7.62 14.60
CA TRP A 169 3.85 6.26 14.68
C TRP A 169 4.20 5.66 13.29
N GLY A 170 4.07 6.48 12.23
CA GLY A 170 4.67 6.25 10.91
C GLY A 170 5.99 7.01 10.66
N LYS A 171 6.43 7.88 11.59
CA LYS A 171 7.81 8.39 11.63
C LYS A 171 8.58 7.49 12.59
N GLY A 172 9.65 6.83 12.11
CA GLY A 172 10.53 6.02 12.94
C GLY A 172 11.01 6.77 14.19
N PRO A 173 11.53 6.05 15.21
CA PRO A 173 11.81 6.61 16.53
C PRO A 173 12.59 7.92 16.45
N LYS A 174 12.07 8.99 17.08
CA LYS A 174 12.85 10.20 17.33
C LYS A 174 13.97 9.80 18.29
N GLY A 175 15.20 9.77 17.77
CA GLY A 175 16.39 9.62 18.60
C GLY A 175 16.44 10.67 19.71
N PRO A 176 17.18 10.41 20.80
CA PRO A 176 17.20 11.27 21.97
C PRO A 176 17.57 12.70 21.59
N ARG A 177 16.78 13.66 22.08
CA ARG A 177 17.15 15.06 22.10
C ARG A 177 18.18 15.22 23.20
N HIS A 178 19.41 15.50 22.82
CA HIS A 178 20.42 15.98 23.77
C HIS A 178 20.15 17.47 23.97
N ASP A 179 19.81 17.81 25.21
CA ASP A 179 19.78 19.16 25.74
C ASP A 179 21.21 19.66 26.01
#